data_AF-A0A1W9G9I5-F1
#
_entry.id   AF-A0A1W9G9I5-F1
#
_cell.length_a   1.000
_cell.length_b   1.000
_cell.length_c   1.000
_cell.angle_alpha   90.00
_cell.angle_beta   90.00
_cell.angle_gamma   90.00
#
_symmetry.space_group_name_H-M   'P 1'
#
loop_
_entity.id
_entity.type
_entity.pdbx_description
1 polymer ?
#
loop_
_entity_poly.entity_id
_entity_poly.type
_entity_poly.pdbx_seq_one_letter_code
_entity_poly.pdbx_strand_id
1 'polypeptide(L)'
;MRFTSFHARCLASLVMITAACASPRVIPESLEPLVDRTVTFREVVTAPDSYQGKIVVFGGEVLKAKRLKDGTQIELLQLPLDKGERPVFDRQQSQGRFLAIQQEFLDPATIAAGTSMTIVGELSKAKVEHLDDVEYRYPVVIVKYLHAWPARSEGAAHPYPSPRFSIGIGGGTGGRIGGGGGFGIGF
;
A
#
# COMPACT_ATOMS: atom_id res chain seq x y z
N MET A 1 -70.24 -34.74 -2.51
CA MET A 1 -69.25 -34.19 -1.55
C MET A 1 -67.94 -33.96 -2.30
N ARG A 2 -67.45 -32.72 -2.31
CA ARG A 2 -66.30 -32.26 -3.11
C ARG A 2 -64.99 -32.61 -2.40
N PHE A 3 -64.12 -33.39 -3.02
CA PHE A 3 -62.72 -33.53 -2.59
C PHE A 3 -61.94 -32.32 -3.09
N THR A 4 -61.60 -31.41 -2.18
CA THR A 4 -60.80 -30.22 -2.46
C THR A 4 -59.32 -30.58 -2.55
N SER A 5 -58.69 -30.09 -3.61
CA SER A 5 -57.28 -30.21 -3.97
C SER A 5 -56.32 -29.80 -2.85
N PHE A 6 -55.34 -30.67 -2.55
CA PHE A 6 -54.15 -30.34 -1.77
C PHE A 6 -53.17 -29.56 -2.67
N HIS A 7 -53.24 -28.23 -2.66
CA HIS A 7 -52.22 -27.40 -3.30
C HIS A 7 -50.99 -27.36 -2.39
N ALA A 8 -49.97 -28.12 -2.79
CA ALA A 8 -48.64 -28.12 -2.20
C ALA A 8 -48.07 -26.69 -2.23
N ARG A 9 -47.92 -26.09 -1.05
CA ARG A 9 -47.23 -24.81 -0.87
C ARG A 9 -45.73 -25.07 -1.05
N CYS A 10 -45.25 -24.99 -2.28
CA CYS A 10 -43.82 -24.85 -2.56
C CYS A 10 -43.36 -23.49 -2.04
N LEU A 11 -43.01 -23.46 -0.75
CA LEU A 11 -42.27 -22.37 -0.13
C LEU A 11 -40.85 -22.41 -0.73
N ALA A 12 -40.67 -21.81 -1.90
CA ALA A 12 -39.35 -21.65 -2.50
C ALA A 12 -38.58 -20.64 -1.66
N SER A 13 -37.81 -21.16 -0.69
CA SER A 13 -36.88 -20.40 0.14
C SER A 13 -35.87 -19.68 -0.75
N LEU A 14 -36.03 -18.36 -0.83
CA LEU A 14 -35.10 -17.41 -1.46
C LEU A 14 -33.79 -17.41 -0.65
N VAL A 15 -32.83 -18.26 -1.03
CA VAL A 15 -31.46 -18.21 -0.53
C VAL A 15 -30.79 -16.99 -1.14
N MET A 16 -30.90 -15.87 -0.43
CA MET A 16 -30.23 -14.61 -0.74
C MET A 16 -28.74 -14.77 -0.40
N ILE A 17 -27.94 -15.16 -1.40
CA ILE A 17 -26.47 -15.18 -1.30
C ILE A 17 -26.03 -13.72 -1.20
N THR A 18 -25.83 -13.21 0.01
CA THR A 18 -25.16 -11.93 0.23
C THR A 18 -23.68 -12.14 -0.08
N ALA A 19 -23.27 -11.73 -1.28
CA ALA A 19 -21.86 -11.54 -1.58
C ALA A 19 -21.33 -10.45 -0.63
N ALA A 20 -20.64 -10.88 0.42
CA ALA A 20 -19.90 -9.97 1.29
C ALA A 20 -18.78 -9.35 0.45
N CYS A 21 -19.02 -8.14 -0.06
CA CYS A 21 -17.99 -7.29 -0.63
C CYS A 21 -17.06 -6.83 0.50
N ALA A 22 -16.21 -7.73 1.01
CA ALA A 22 -15.12 -7.36 1.88
C ALA A 22 -14.14 -6.57 1.03
N SER A 23 -14.16 -5.24 1.17
CA SER A 23 -13.13 -4.37 0.60
C SER A 23 -11.75 -4.89 1.05
N PRO A 24 -10.74 -4.94 0.17
CA PRO A 24 -9.42 -5.41 0.55
C PRO A 24 -8.90 -4.52 1.69
N ARG A 25 -8.71 -5.13 2.87
CA ARG A 25 -8.15 -4.44 4.03
C ARG A 25 -6.65 -4.27 3.79
N VAL A 26 -6.18 -3.03 3.87
CA VAL A 26 -4.75 -2.70 3.74
C VAL A 26 -4.00 -3.18 4.98
N ILE A 27 -4.57 -2.99 6.16
CA ILE A 27 -3.98 -3.41 7.43
C ILE A 27 -4.40 -4.87 7.71
N PRO A 28 -3.46 -5.77 8.07
CA PRO A 28 -3.78 -7.14 8.47
C PRO A 28 -4.71 -7.17 9.70
N GLU A 29 -5.68 -8.09 9.70
CA GLU A 29 -6.66 -8.25 10.79
C GLU A 29 -6.00 -8.50 12.16
N SER A 30 -4.85 -9.16 12.19
CA SER A 30 -4.09 -9.41 13.42
C SER A 30 -3.44 -8.16 14.02
N LEU A 31 -3.19 -7.12 13.21
CA LEU A 31 -2.55 -5.88 13.66
C LEU A 31 -3.57 -4.78 13.98
N GLU A 32 -4.72 -4.77 13.30
CA GLU A 32 -5.78 -3.77 13.49
C GLU A 32 -6.15 -3.50 14.96
N PRO A 33 -6.38 -4.52 15.85
CA PRO A 33 -6.73 -4.26 17.24
C PRO A 33 -5.58 -3.73 18.10
N LEU A 34 -4.33 -3.82 17.61
CA LEU A 34 -3.15 -3.34 18.32
C LEU A 34 -2.85 -1.88 18.01
N VAL A 35 -3.38 -1.34 16.90
CA VAL A 35 -3.15 0.03 16.45
C VAL A 35 -3.84 1.02 17.39
N ASP A 36 -3.07 1.95 17.95
CA ASP A 36 -3.60 3.09 18.69
C ASP A 36 -3.97 4.21 17.72
N ARG A 37 -5.23 4.23 17.28
CA ARG A 37 -5.77 5.26 16.38
C ARG A 37 -5.97 6.64 17.03
N THR A 38 -5.73 6.76 18.35
CA THR A 38 -5.80 8.06 19.05
C THR A 38 -4.52 8.88 18.89
N VAL A 39 -3.41 8.22 18.57
CA VAL A 39 -2.11 8.85 18.39
C VAL A 39 -2.01 9.47 17.02
N THR A 40 -1.86 10.79 16.97
CA THR A 40 -1.67 11.51 15.71
C THR A 40 -0.19 11.71 15.40
N PHE A 41 0.14 11.83 14.11
CA PHE A 41 1.52 12.07 13.71
C PHE A 41 2.07 13.40 14.27
N ARG A 42 1.25 14.46 14.30
CA ARG A 42 1.63 15.77 14.84
C ARG A 42 2.09 15.71 16.30
N GLU A 43 1.39 14.92 17.12
CA GLU A 43 1.77 14.71 18.52
C GLU A 43 3.09 13.96 18.64
N VAL A 44 3.26 12.92 17.82
CA VAL A 44 4.51 12.14 17.77
C VAL A 44 5.70 13.00 17.33
N VAL A 45 5.54 13.90 16.36
CA VAL A 45 6.63 14.83 16.00
C VAL A 45 6.98 15.77 17.15
N THR A 46 5.98 16.21 17.92
CA THR A 46 6.18 17.14 19.03
C THR A 46 6.89 16.49 20.21
N ALA A 47 6.54 15.24 20.53
CA ALA A 47 7.09 14.51 21.68
C ALA A 47 7.27 13.02 21.38
N PRO A 48 8.18 12.64 20.47
CA PRO A 48 8.26 11.27 19.94
C PRO A 48 8.55 10.23 21.03
N ASP A 49 9.35 10.61 22.03
CA ASP A 49 9.73 9.72 23.12
C ASP A 49 8.54 9.33 24.02
N SER A 50 7.50 10.15 24.09
CA SER A 50 6.30 9.91 24.90
C SER A 50 5.36 8.85 24.30
N TYR A 51 5.55 8.51 23.02
CA TYR A 51 4.71 7.57 22.29
C TYR A 51 5.44 6.25 21.97
N GLN A 52 6.63 6.03 22.53
CA GLN A 52 7.38 4.79 22.35
C GLN A 52 6.57 3.56 22.75
N GLY A 53 6.74 2.46 22.00
CA GLY A 53 6.05 1.20 22.19
C GLY A 53 4.62 1.16 21.65
N LYS A 54 4.05 2.30 21.23
CA LYS A 54 2.72 2.32 20.63
C LYS A 54 2.76 1.87 19.18
N ILE A 55 1.76 1.09 18.78
CA ILE A 55 1.56 0.68 17.39
C ILE A 55 0.72 1.74 16.68
N VAL A 56 1.22 2.26 15.56
CA VAL A 56 0.58 3.33 14.79
C VAL A 56 0.50 2.96 13.31
N VAL A 57 -0.37 3.66 12.59
CA VAL A 57 -0.48 3.59 11.13
C VAL A 57 -0.13 4.95 10.57
N PHE A 58 0.97 5.04 9.83
CA PHE A 58 1.38 6.26 9.15
C PHE A 58 1.51 6.04 7.66
N GLY A 59 0.97 6.99 6.90
CA GLY A 59 1.12 7.06 5.45
C GLY A 59 2.18 8.05 5.06
N GLY A 60 2.80 7.82 3.91
CA GLY A 60 3.70 8.79 3.35
C GLY A 60 4.15 8.48 1.94
N GLU A 61 4.90 9.41 1.39
CA GLU A 61 5.64 9.26 0.15
C GLU A 61 7.10 8.98 0.47
N VAL A 62 7.68 7.97 -0.16
CA VAL A 62 9.10 7.65 0.00
C VAL A 62 9.96 8.77 -0.58
N LEU A 63 10.86 9.30 0.25
CA LEU A 63 11.89 10.24 -0.17
C LEU A 63 13.19 9.51 -0.52
N LYS A 64 13.58 8.55 0.33
CA LYS A 64 14.83 7.81 0.20
C LYS A 64 14.75 6.47 0.92
N ALA A 65 15.46 5.47 0.43
CA ALA A 65 15.74 4.23 1.16
C ALA A 65 17.25 4.00 1.22
N LYS A 66 17.75 3.49 2.35
CA LYS A 66 19.15 3.10 2.54
C LYS A 66 19.27 1.83 3.36
N ARG A 67 20.28 1.01 3.05
CA ARG A 67 20.60 -0.17 3.87
C ARG A 67 21.36 0.26 5.12
N LEU A 68 20.98 -0.29 6.26
CA LEU A 68 21.68 -0.21 7.54
C LEU A 68 22.20 -1.59 7.93
N LYS A 69 23.00 -1.63 9.01
CA LYS A 69 23.39 -2.91 9.63
C LYS A 69 22.19 -3.70 10.14
N ASP A 70 21.21 -2.98 10.70
CA ASP A 70 20.06 -3.56 11.41
C ASP A 70 18.79 -3.67 10.55
N GLY A 71 18.89 -3.42 9.23
CA GLY A 71 17.73 -3.45 8.34
C GLY A 71 17.79 -2.44 7.20
N THR A 72 16.64 -2.08 6.66
CA THR A 72 16.49 -1.02 5.65
C THR A 72 15.75 0.16 6.26
N GLN A 73 16.39 1.33 6.22
CA GLN A 73 15.79 2.60 6.64
C GLN A 73 15.13 3.24 5.42
N ILE A 74 13.84 3.49 5.54
CA ILE A 74 13.04 4.21 4.57
C ILE A 74 12.69 5.56 5.20
N GLU A 75 13.06 6.64 4.53
CA GLU A 75 12.66 7.99 4.88
C GLU A 75 11.40 8.34 4.11
N LEU A 76 10.34 8.69 4.84
CA LEU A 76 9.05 9.05 4.26
C LEU A 76 8.67 10.49 4.64
N LEU A 77 8.11 11.20 3.67
CA LEU A 77 7.33 12.40 3.90
C LEU A 77 5.94 11.95 4.35
N GLN A 78 5.55 12.25 5.58
CA GLN A 78 4.23 11.88 6.06
C GLN A 78 3.14 12.57 5.25
N LEU A 79 2.09 11.82 4.92
CA LEU A 79 0.89 12.32 4.25
C LEU A 79 -0.35 11.77 4.96
N PRO A 80 -1.44 12.55 5.09
CA PRO A 80 -2.69 12.06 5.64
C PRO A 80 -3.21 10.85 4.87
N LEU A 81 -3.81 9.90 5.59
CA LEU A 81 -4.44 8.74 5.01
C LEU A 81 -5.91 9.01 4.70
N ASP A 82 -6.40 8.47 3.59
CA ASP A 82 -7.83 8.43 3.28
C ASP A 82 -8.53 7.27 4.00
N LYS A 83 -9.84 7.10 3.76
CA LYS A 83 -10.64 6.02 4.38
C LYS A 83 -10.16 4.61 4.00
N GLY A 84 -9.38 4.47 2.93
CA GLY A 84 -8.77 3.23 2.48
C GLY A 84 -7.34 3.05 2.96
N GLU A 85 -6.89 3.85 3.94
CA GLU A 85 -5.51 3.84 4.44
C GLU A 85 -4.48 4.18 3.36
N ARG A 86 -4.89 4.87 2.28
CA ARG A 86 -3.98 5.32 1.22
C ARG A 86 -3.52 6.75 1.49
N PRO A 87 -2.22 7.07 1.35
CA PRO A 87 -1.73 8.44 1.42
C PRO A 87 -2.40 9.33 0.37
N VAL A 88 -2.94 10.47 0.81
CA VAL A 88 -3.45 11.51 -0.09
C VAL A 88 -2.26 12.22 -0.74
N PHE A 89 -2.22 12.25 -2.07
CA PHE A 89 -1.09 12.79 -2.84
C PHE A 89 -1.13 14.32 -2.89
N ASP A 90 -0.90 14.95 -1.75
CA ASP A 90 -0.74 16.39 -1.59
C ASP A 90 0.33 16.67 -0.53
N ARG A 91 1.55 16.97 -1.00
CA ARG A 91 2.70 17.22 -0.13
C ARG A 91 2.51 18.44 0.78
N GLN A 92 1.62 19.38 0.45
CA GLN A 92 1.34 20.55 1.29
C GLN A 92 0.63 20.18 2.59
N GLN A 93 0.00 19.00 2.65
CA GLN A 93 -0.65 18.49 3.86
C GLN A 93 0.29 17.70 4.78
N SER A 94 1.58 17.61 4.43
CA SER A 94 2.55 16.89 5.23
C SER A 94 2.73 17.52 6.60
N GLN A 95 2.79 16.67 7.63
CA GLN A 95 3.10 17.09 9.00
C GLN A 95 4.56 16.85 9.38
N GLY A 96 5.40 16.41 8.44
CA GLY A 96 6.84 16.21 8.64
C GLY A 96 7.38 14.92 8.04
N ARG A 97 8.63 14.60 8.36
CA ARG A 97 9.31 13.37 7.92
C ARG A 97 9.44 12.38 9.07
N PHE A 98 9.44 11.10 8.73
CA PHE A 98 9.72 10.01 9.68
C PHE A 98 10.55 8.91 9.03
N LEU A 99 11.13 8.08 9.87
CA LEU A 99 11.93 6.92 9.46
C LEU A 99 11.18 5.64 9.75
N ALA A 100 11.00 4.81 8.74
CA ALA A 100 10.53 3.44 8.90
C ALA A 100 11.72 2.48 8.79
N ILE A 101 11.92 1.62 9.79
CA ILE A 101 12.99 0.63 9.82
C ILE A 101 12.39 -0.75 9.59
N GLN A 102 12.68 -1.32 8.42
CA GLN A 102 12.37 -2.72 8.10
C GLN A 102 13.51 -3.60 8.59
N GLN A 103 13.24 -4.50 9.54
CA GLN A 103 14.26 -5.40 10.09
C GLN A 103 14.50 -6.61 9.16
N GLU A 104 13.44 -7.12 8.53
CA GLU A 104 13.54 -8.14 7.51
C GLU A 104 14.30 -7.63 6.27
N PHE A 105 14.79 -8.58 5.47
CA PHE A 105 15.48 -8.23 4.24
C PHE A 105 14.53 -7.53 3.25
N LEU A 106 14.87 -6.29 2.91
CA LEU A 106 14.20 -5.49 1.89
C LEU A 106 15.26 -4.68 1.17
N ASP A 107 15.44 -4.91 -0.13
CA ASP A 107 16.45 -4.21 -0.91
C ASP A 107 16.03 -2.75 -1.14
N PRO A 108 16.80 -1.74 -0.69
CA PRO A 108 16.50 -0.34 -0.95
C PRO A 108 16.30 -0.01 -2.44
N ALA A 109 16.96 -0.75 -3.35
CA ALA A 109 16.84 -0.53 -4.79
C ALA A 109 15.44 -0.87 -5.35
N THR A 110 14.66 -1.68 -4.62
CA THR A 110 13.27 -1.99 -4.97
C THR A 110 12.28 -0.91 -4.52
N ILE A 111 12.74 0.06 -3.73
CA ILE A 111 11.92 1.13 -3.17
C ILE A 111 12.21 2.43 -3.92
N ALA A 112 11.40 2.70 -4.93
CA ALA A 112 11.53 3.93 -5.70
C ALA A 112 11.09 5.15 -4.88
N ALA A 113 11.84 6.25 -4.98
CA ALA A 113 11.37 7.55 -4.49
C ALA A 113 10.06 7.93 -5.20
N GLY A 114 9.14 8.54 -4.45
CA GLY A 114 7.80 8.85 -4.92
C GLY A 114 6.76 7.74 -4.71
N THR A 115 7.19 6.56 -4.25
CA THR A 115 6.25 5.48 -3.91
C THR A 115 5.40 5.89 -2.72
N SER A 116 4.07 5.83 -2.85
CA SER A 116 3.16 5.98 -1.71
C SER A 116 3.16 4.70 -0.89
N MET A 117 3.34 4.82 0.43
CA MET A 117 3.39 3.69 1.34
C MET A 117 2.54 3.94 2.58
N THR A 118 1.94 2.87 3.09
CA THR A 118 1.27 2.82 4.39
C THR A 118 2.05 1.88 5.29
N ILE A 119 2.46 2.38 6.45
CA ILE A 119 3.30 1.67 7.40
C ILE A 119 2.49 1.44 8.67
N VAL A 120 2.44 0.19 9.11
CA VAL A 120 1.98 -0.21 10.44
C VAL A 120 3.20 -0.62 11.23
N GLY A 121 3.43 0.01 12.37
CA GLY A 121 4.63 -0.28 13.13
C GLY A 121 4.64 0.32 14.51
N GLU A 122 5.66 -0.05 15.26
CA GLU A 122 5.87 0.36 16.64
C GLU A 122 6.76 1.59 16.69
N LEU A 123 6.34 2.61 17.43
CA LEU A 123 7.17 3.79 17.67
C LEU A 123 8.36 3.43 18.55
N SER A 124 9.55 3.76 18.06
CA SER A 124 10.81 3.59 18.77
C SER A 124 11.39 4.95 19.16
N LYS A 125 12.52 4.91 19.85
CA LYS A 125 13.27 6.11 20.23
C LYS A 125 13.54 6.97 19.01
N ALA A 126 13.27 8.27 19.12
CA ALA A 126 13.54 9.22 18.06
C ALA A 126 15.03 9.24 17.68
N LYS A 127 15.31 9.49 16.41
CA LYS A 127 16.67 9.59 15.89
C LYS A 127 16.93 11.00 15.39
N VAL A 128 18.01 11.60 15.87
CA VAL A 128 18.49 12.89 15.33
C VAL A 128 19.41 12.56 14.15
N GLU A 129 19.04 13.00 12.96
CA GLU A 129 19.89 12.97 11.76
C GLU A 129 19.88 14.36 11.12
N HIS A 130 20.91 14.67 10.34
CA HIS A 130 20.92 15.89 9.55
C HIS A 130 19.90 15.79 8.41
N LEU A 131 19.06 16.82 8.32
CA LEU A 131 18.28 17.14 7.14
C LEU A 131 18.96 18.34 6.49
N ASP A 132 19.70 18.09 5.42
CA ASP A 132 20.58 19.09 4.80
C ASP A 132 21.55 19.66 5.86
N ASP A 133 21.49 20.97 6.11
CA ASP A 133 22.37 21.65 7.07
C ASP A 133 21.79 21.79 8.49
N VAL A 134 20.60 21.23 8.76
CA VAL A 134 19.94 21.32 10.06
C VAL A 134 19.77 19.96 10.73
N GLU A 135 19.90 19.91 12.05
CA GLU A 135 19.54 18.71 12.80
C GLU A 135 18.01 18.56 12.83
N TYR A 136 17.54 17.38 12.43
CA TYR A 136 16.12 17.04 12.48
C TYR A 136 15.90 15.81 13.35
N ARG A 137 14.94 15.91 14.26
CA ARG A 137 14.55 14.82 15.15
C ARG A 137 13.45 13.99 14.50
N TYR A 138 13.84 12.88 13.88
CA TYR A 138 12.91 11.97 13.23
C TYR A 138 12.17 11.08 14.25
N PRO A 139 10.83 11.02 14.18
CA PRO A 139 10.10 9.86 14.66
C PRO A 139 10.59 8.60 13.94
N VAL A 140 10.74 7.51 14.69
CA VAL A 140 11.19 6.22 14.16
C VAL A 140 10.10 5.19 14.39
N VAL A 141 9.74 4.48 13.32
CA VAL A 141 8.75 3.41 13.34
C VAL A 141 9.45 2.11 12.96
N ILE A 142 9.43 1.11 13.84
CA ILE A 142 9.85 -0.24 13.52
C ILE A 142 8.70 -0.93 12.81
N VAL A 143 8.92 -1.30 11.55
CA VAL A 143 7.86 -1.79 10.67
C VAL A 143 7.42 -3.18 11.11
N LYS A 144 6.11 -3.36 11.30
CA LYS A 144 5.46 -4.69 11.45
C LYS A 144 4.74 -5.10 10.19
N TYR A 145 4.24 -4.13 9.43
CA TYR A 145 3.65 -4.34 8.13
C TYR A 145 3.83 -3.09 7.27
N LEU A 146 4.15 -3.28 5.99
CA LEU A 146 4.21 -2.20 5.01
C LEU A 146 3.34 -2.56 3.81
N HIS A 147 2.66 -1.56 3.29
CA HIS A 147 1.91 -1.64 2.05
C HIS A 147 2.43 -0.60 1.06
N ALA A 148 3.00 -1.07 -0.05
CA ALA A 148 3.41 -0.22 -1.15
C ALA A 148 2.26 -0.09 -2.15
N TRP A 149 1.79 1.12 -2.38
CA TRP A 149 0.72 1.37 -3.35
C TRP A 149 1.28 1.38 -4.76
N PRO A 150 0.54 0.84 -5.75
CA PRO A 150 0.93 0.98 -7.14
C PRO A 150 1.01 2.46 -7.51
N ALA A 151 2.03 2.81 -8.29
CA ALA A 151 2.16 4.15 -8.86
C ALA A 151 0.85 4.53 -9.55
N ARG A 152 0.33 5.71 -9.25
CA ARG A 152 -0.82 6.23 -9.97
C ARG A 152 -0.37 6.39 -11.42
N SER A 153 -1.05 5.73 -12.35
CA SER A 153 -0.86 6.03 -13.77
C SER A 153 -1.38 7.43 -14.01
N GLU A 154 -0.53 8.44 -13.77
CA GLU A 154 -0.69 9.72 -14.45
C GLU A 154 -0.67 9.40 -15.94
N GLY A 155 -1.66 9.90 -16.67
CA GLY A 155 -1.95 9.47 -18.04
C GLY A 155 -0.68 9.35 -18.90
N ALA A 156 -0.41 8.13 -19.38
CA ALA A 156 0.56 7.77 -20.42
C ALA A 156 1.92 8.50 -20.44
N ALA A 157 2.98 7.85 -19.90
CA ALA A 157 4.27 7.63 -20.60
C ALA A 157 5.38 7.16 -19.62
N HIS A 158 5.44 5.86 -19.32
CA HIS A 158 6.71 5.21 -18.96
C HIS A 158 6.70 3.77 -19.51
N PRO A 159 7.50 3.44 -20.54
CA PRO A 159 7.53 2.12 -21.13
C PRO A 159 8.51 1.23 -20.35
N TYR A 160 8.09 0.74 -19.20
CA TYR A 160 8.72 -0.47 -18.64
C TYR A 160 7.77 -1.64 -18.86
N PRO A 161 8.16 -2.66 -19.66
CA PRO A 161 7.32 -3.81 -19.89
C PRO A 161 7.25 -4.64 -18.62
N SER A 162 6.08 -4.66 -17.98
CA SER A 162 5.76 -5.70 -17.00
C SER A 162 5.58 -7.03 -17.74
N PRO A 163 6.20 -8.13 -17.30
CA PRO A 163 6.03 -9.41 -17.97
C PRO A 163 4.60 -9.91 -17.71
N ARG A 164 3.78 -9.86 -18.77
CA ARG A 164 2.46 -10.49 -18.79
C ARG A 164 2.64 -11.90 -19.30
N PHE A 165 2.56 -12.89 -18.42
CA PHE A 165 2.47 -14.29 -18.83
C PHE A 165 0.99 -14.62 -19.06
N SER A 166 0.58 -14.65 -20.33
CA SER A 166 -0.69 -15.26 -20.71
C SER A 166 -0.45 -16.71 -21.12
N ILE A 167 -0.85 -17.67 -20.27
CA ILE A 167 -0.96 -19.07 -20.68
C ILE A 167 -2.29 -19.19 -21.43
N GLY A 168 -2.23 -19.03 -22.75
CA GLY A 168 -3.34 -19.30 -23.64
C GLY A 168 -3.35 -20.77 -24.03
N ILE A 169 -4.17 -21.58 -23.36
CA ILE A 169 -4.61 -22.86 -23.95
C ILE A 169 -5.80 -22.54 -24.86
N GLY A 170 -5.59 -22.62 -26.16
CA GLY A 170 -6.63 -22.38 -27.15
C GLY A 170 -6.19 -22.80 -28.54
N GLY A 171 -6.50 -24.04 -28.92
CA GLY A 171 -6.42 -24.49 -30.30
C GLY A 171 -7.43 -23.73 -31.15
N GLY A 172 -7.00 -23.26 -32.32
CA GLY A 172 -7.87 -22.53 -33.25
C GLY A 172 -7.13 -22.16 -34.52
N THR A 173 -7.30 -22.98 -35.55
CA THR A 173 -6.95 -22.69 -36.94
C THR A 173 -7.67 -21.43 -37.44
N GLY A 174 -6.95 -20.49 -38.04
CA GLY A 174 -7.55 -19.53 -38.99
C GLY A 174 -6.92 -18.14 -39.06
N GLY A 175 -6.50 -17.75 -40.27
CA GLY A 175 -6.74 -16.40 -40.79
C GLY A 175 -5.72 -15.30 -40.48
N ARG A 176 -4.86 -15.02 -41.47
CA ARG A 176 -4.06 -13.78 -41.63
C ARG A 176 -4.99 -12.55 -41.65
N ILE A 177 -4.67 -11.44 -40.98
CA ILE A 177 -4.77 -10.04 -41.48
C ILE A 177 -3.87 -9.09 -40.66
N GLY A 178 -3.04 -8.29 -41.35
CA GLY A 178 -2.55 -6.97 -40.93
C GLY A 178 -1.23 -6.98 -40.16
N GLY A 179 -0.11 -6.40 -40.60
CA GLY A 179 0.07 -5.25 -41.49
C GLY A 179 0.87 -4.20 -40.72
N GLY A 180 2.20 -4.19 -40.88
CA GLY A 180 3.09 -3.25 -40.19
C GLY A 180 4.53 -3.45 -40.66
N GLY A 181 4.88 -2.81 -41.78
CA GLY A 181 6.25 -2.80 -42.30
C GLY A 181 7.13 -1.87 -41.49
N GLY A 182 8.27 -2.37 -41.02
CA GLY A 182 9.37 -1.58 -40.49
C GLY A 182 10.58 -1.74 -41.40
N PHE A 183 11.06 -0.64 -41.98
CA PHE A 183 12.33 -0.59 -42.68
C PHE A 183 13.44 -0.36 -41.64
N GLY A 184 14.38 -1.29 -41.55
CA GLY A 184 15.64 -1.10 -40.84
C GLY A 184 16.69 -0.61 -41.81
N ILE A 185 17.36 0.49 -41.47
CA ILE A 185 18.68 0.82 -41.99
C ILE A 185 19.63 0.85 -40.80
N GLY A 186 20.57 -0.10 -40.79
CA GLY A 186 21.72 -0.06 -39.90
C GLY A 186 22.93 0.36 -40.71
N PHE A 187 23.73 1.27 -40.16
CA PHE A 187 25.19 1.31 -40.19
C PHE A 187 25.63 2.18 -39.00
#